data_AF-A0A426Z508-F1
#
_entry.id   AF-A0A426Z508-F1
#
_cell.length_a   1.000
_cell.length_b   1.000
_cell.length_c   1.000
_cell.angle_alpha   90.00
_cell.angle_beta   90.00
_cell.angle_gamma   90.00
#
_symmetry.space_group_name_H-M   'P 1'
#
loop_
_entity.id
_entity.type
_entity.pdbx_description
1 polymer ?
#
loop_
_entity_poly.entity_id
_entity_poly.type
_entity_poly.pdbx_seq_one_letter_code
_entity_poly.pdbx_strand_id
1 'polypeptide(L)'
;ALIHFDLFTAASFKSREDHRKQLELEEARKAGLAPAEVDEDGKEINPHIPQYMSSAPWYLNAERPSLKHQRKWKSDPNYSKSWYDRGAKIYQADRYRKGACENCGAMTHNKKSCMERPRKMGAKWTNMHIAPDEKIESFELDYDGKRDRWNGYDASTYSRVIEQYEARDEARRKYLKEEQLNNLEEKNNKKADEDGDSNDDDDDDFLKVDEAKVDESKQMDFAKVEKRVRTTGGGSTGTVRNLRIREDTAKYLLNLDVDSAYYDPKTRSMREDPVPDSDPNEKFYEGDNQNRLSGQALEFKQLNIHAWEAFEKGQDIHMQAAPSQAELLFKNYKVIKDKLKNNTKDTIMEKYGNAASEEALPRELLLGQSEREVEYDRAGRIIRGQETSLPRSKYEEDVYINNHTTVWGSWWRDHHWGYKCCKQTIRNSYCTGSAGIEAAEAATELLKANMARKEAAEGQYDRNFHTLQQLDRS
;
A
#
# COMPACT_ATOMS: atom_id res chain seq x y z
N ALA A 1 54.36 -59.20 -8.26
CA ALA A 1 53.76 -59.16 -6.91
C ALA A 1 54.46 -58.09 -6.11
N LEU A 2 53.99 -56.85 -6.23
CA LEU A 2 54.49 -55.69 -5.48
C LEU A 2 53.44 -55.41 -4.40
N ILE A 3 53.84 -55.60 -3.14
CA ILE A 3 53.03 -55.32 -1.97
C ILE A 3 53.11 -53.82 -1.72
N HIS A 4 52.01 -53.11 -2.00
CA HIS A 4 51.82 -51.73 -1.58
C HIS A 4 51.66 -51.73 -0.05
N PHE A 5 52.63 -51.13 0.64
CA PHE A 5 52.49 -50.78 2.05
C PHE A 5 51.76 -49.43 2.12
N ASP A 6 50.56 -49.44 2.69
CA ASP A 6 49.73 -48.27 2.90
C ASP A 6 50.41 -47.25 3.83
N LEU A 7 50.48 -46.00 3.35
CA LEU A 7 50.90 -44.83 4.09
C LEU A 7 49.86 -44.50 5.18
N PHE A 8 50.25 -44.71 6.44
CA PHE A 8 49.60 -44.10 7.60
C PHE A 8 49.59 -42.57 7.42
N THR A 9 48.40 -41.96 7.36
CA THR A 9 48.19 -40.50 7.38
C THR A 9 48.60 -39.92 8.73
N ALA A 10 49.76 -39.26 8.77
CA ALA A 10 50.23 -38.50 9.92
C ALA A 10 49.31 -37.30 10.19
N ALA A 11 48.83 -37.15 11.42
CA ALA A 11 48.18 -35.94 11.88
C ALA A 11 49.17 -34.77 11.76
N SER A 12 48.91 -33.84 10.84
CA SER A 12 49.75 -32.67 10.63
C SER A 12 49.71 -31.76 11.87
N PHE A 13 50.84 -31.67 12.58
CA PHE A 13 51.03 -30.67 13.63
C PHE A 13 51.02 -29.29 12.97
N LYS A 14 49.99 -28.48 13.24
CA LYS A 14 49.94 -27.08 12.80
C LYS A 14 51.09 -26.31 13.44
N SER A 15 51.81 -25.50 12.65
CA SER A 15 52.83 -24.60 13.19
C SER A 15 52.20 -23.62 14.19
N ARG A 16 52.97 -23.15 15.18
CA ARG A 16 52.51 -22.13 16.15
C ARG A 16 52.01 -20.86 15.43
N GLU A 17 52.62 -20.53 14.30
CA GLU A 17 52.21 -19.42 13.44
C GLU A 17 50.85 -19.68 12.79
N ASP A 18 50.58 -20.90 12.30
CA ASP A 18 49.31 -21.26 11.68
C ASP A 18 48.16 -21.34 12.68
N HIS A 19 48.44 -21.82 13.90
CA HIS A 19 47.48 -21.79 14.99
C HIS A 19 47.11 -20.36 15.39
N ARG A 20 48.11 -19.47 15.46
CA ARG A 20 47.87 -18.04 15.72
C ARG A 20 47.04 -17.40 14.61
N LYS A 21 47.38 -17.67 13.34
CA LYS A 21 46.60 -17.20 12.19
C LYS A 21 45.17 -17.69 12.21
N GLN A 22 44.93 -18.95 12.62
CA GLN A 22 43.58 -19.49 12.75
C GLN A 22 42.77 -18.81 13.85
N LEU A 23 43.36 -18.55 15.02
CA LEU A 23 42.70 -17.79 16.08
C LEU A 23 42.39 -16.36 15.66
N GLU A 24 43.35 -15.66 15.07
CA GLU A 24 43.16 -14.29 14.57
C GLU A 24 42.08 -14.25 13.47
N LEU A 25 42.01 -15.28 12.62
CA LEU A 25 41.00 -15.41 11.59
C LEU A 25 39.62 -15.73 12.18
N GLU A 26 39.53 -16.58 13.22
CA GLU A 26 38.28 -16.84 13.95
C GLU A 26 37.78 -15.60 14.70
N GLU A 27 38.68 -14.82 15.30
CA GLU A 27 38.35 -13.54 15.94
C GLU A 27 37.87 -12.52 14.91
N ALA A 28 38.56 -12.41 13.77
CA ALA A 28 38.12 -11.57 12.65
C ALA A 28 36.75 -12.01 12.10
N ARG A 29 36.49 -13.32 12.01
CA ARG A 29 35.18 -13.87 11.61
C ARG A 29 34.09 -13.54 12.64
N LYS A 30 34.37 -13.70 13.93
CA LYS A 30 33.43 -13.31 15.01
C LYS A 30 33.18 -11.81 15.06
N ALA A 31 34.15 -11.00 14.66
CA ALA A 31 34.00 -9.56 14.50
C ALA A 31 33.29 -9.16 13.20
N GLY A 32 32.99 -10.10 12.29
CA GLY A 32 32.39 -9.83 10.98
C GLY A 32 33.34 -9.17 9.98
N LEU A 33 34.65 -9.14 10.25
CA LEU A 33 35.67 -8.59 9.35
C LEU A 33 36.12 -9.60 8.28
N ALA A 34 36.01 -10.90 8.58
CA ALA A 34 36.36 -11.98 7.67
C ALA A 34 35.11 -12.84 7.34
N PRO A 35 35.02 -13.39 6.11
CA PRO A 35 33.89 -14.23 5.72
C PRO A 35 33.82 -15.52 6.55
N ALA A 36 32.60 -15.98 6.78
CA ALA A 36 32.33 -17.23 7.48
C ALA A 36 32.97 -18.43 6.75
N GLU A 37 33.21 -19.50 7.50
CA GLU A 37 33.69 -20.75 6.91
C GLU A 37 32.56 -21.44 6.15
N VAL A 38 32.83 -22.01 4.98
CA VAL A 38 31.81 -22.66 4.15
C VAL A 38 31.95 -24.18 4.27
N ASP A 39 30.84 -24.85 4.57
CA ASP A 39 30.73 -26.31 4.66
C ASP A 39 30.83 -26.96 3.25
N GLU A 40 30.97 -28.28 3.19
CA GLU A 40 30.95 -29.09 1.96
C GLU A 40 29.71 -28.86 1.10
N ASP A 41 28.57 -28.59 1.73
CA ASP A 41 27.28 -28.34 1.07
C ASP A 41 27.11 -26.86 0.64
N GLY A 42 28.16 -26.04 0.76
CA GLY A 42 28.12 -24.61 0.42
C GLY A 42 27.43 -23.72 1.44
N LYS A 43 27.14 -24.24 2.65
CA LYS A 43 26.47 -23.49 3.73
C LYS A 43 27.49 -22.80 4.61
N GLU A 44 27.22 -21.55 4.97
CA GLU A 44 28.06 -20.79 5.90
C GLU A 44 27.90 -21.32 7.33
N ILE A 45 29.04 -21.64 7.97
CA ILE A 45 29.13 -22.04 9.38
C ILE A 45 29.26 -20.77 10.20
N ASN A 46 28.27 -20.53 11.06
CA ASN A 46 28.26 -19.36 11.94
C ASN A 46 29.52 -19.35 12.85
N PRO A 47 30.39 -18.30 12.77
CA PRO A 47 31.62 -18.20 13.56
C PRO A 47 31.44 -18.15 15.07
N HIS A 48 30.22 -17.86 15.55
CA HIS A 48 29.89 -17.86 16.96
C HIS A 48 29.54 -19.24 17.52
N ILE A 49 29.47 -20.28 16.67
CA ILE A 49 29.37 -21.67 17.13
C ILE A 49 30.69 -22.02 17.85
N PRO A 50 30.64 -22.47 19.11
CA PRO A 50 31.85 -22.87 19.81
C PRO A 50 32.62 -23.96 19.07
N GLN A 51 33.95 -23.89 19.10
CA GLN A 51 34.83 -24.79 18.33
C GLN A 51 34.54 -26.28 18.56
N TYR A 52 34.19 -26.67 19.80
CA TYR A 52 33.87 -28.06 20.13
C TYR A 52 32.57 -28.59 19.49
N MET A 53 31.67 -27.70 19.06
CA MET A 53 30.45 -28.07 18.32
C MET A 53 30.67 -28.08 16.80
N SER A 54 31.57 -27.24 16.28
CA SER A 54 31.87 -27.18 14.84
C SER A 54 32.91 -28.20 14.41
N SER A 55 33.83 -28.60 15.30
CA SER A 55 34.85 -29.62 15.01
C SER A 55 34.22 -31.00 14.93
N ALA A 56 34.20 -31.60 13.74
CA ALA A 56 33.81 -33.00 13.57
C ALA A 56 34.80 -33.93 14.30
N PRO A 57 34.34 -34.83 15.18
CA PRO A 57 35.20 -35.81 15.83
C PRO A 57 35.90 -36.73 14.82
N TRP A 58 37.10 -37.19 15.17
CA TRP A 58 37.97 -37.99 14.30
C TRP A 58 37.30 -39.25 13.72
N TYR A 59 36.39 -39.89 14.45
CA TYR A 59 35.70 -41.12 14.01
C TYR A 59 34.67 -40.90 12.89
N LEU A 60 34.37 -39.65 12.55
CA LEU A 60 33.52 -39.30 11.41
C LEU A 60 34.30 -39.02 10.12
N ASN A 61 35.65 -39.01 10.19
CA ASN A 61 36.56 -38.83 9.05
C ASN A 61 36.17 -37.69 8.10
N ALA A 62 35.69 -36.55 8.64
CA ALA A 62 35.38 -35.38 7.83
C ALA A 62 36.69 -34.65 7.47
N GLU A 63 36.98 -34.53 6.16
CA GLU A 63 38.16 -33.82 5.67
C GLU A 63 37.97 -32.29 5.69
N ARG A 64 36.71 -31.83 5.72
CA ARG A 64 36.33 -30.42 5.74
C ARG A 64 35.49 -30.07 6.98
N PRO A 65 35.54 -28.80 7.44
CA PRO A 65 34.65 -28.31 8.49
C PRO A 65 33.19 -28.51 8.09
N SER A 66 32.43 -29.27 8.90
CA SER A 66 31.03 -29.54 8.62
C SER A 66 30.18 -29.69 9.87
N LEU A 67 28.93 -29.25 9.79
CA LEU A 67 27.96 -29.39 10.89
C LEU A 67 27.07 -30.65 10.75
N LYS A 68 27.37 -31.51 9.77
CA LYS A 68 26.62 -32.75 9.50
C LYS A 68 26.54 -33.67 10.73
N HIS A 69 27.60 -33.73 11.53
CA HIS A 69 27.67 -34.56 12.72
C HIS A 69 26.75 -34.12 13.87
N GLN A 70 26.33 -32.84 13.88
CA GLN A 70 25.35 -32.33 14.83
C GLN A 70 23.91 -32.57 14.37
N ARG A 71 23.71 -32.94 13.09
CA ARG A 71 22.39 -33.30 12.57
C ARG A 71 22.00 -34.69 13.10
N LYS A 72 20.69 -34.89 13.23
CA LYS A 72 20.13 -36.17 13.68
C LYS A 72 20.51 -37.29 12.69
N TRP A 73 21.39 -38.20 13.11
CA TRP A 73 21.90 -39.30 12.30
C TRP A 73 20.99 -40.54 12.28
N LYS A 74 20.21 -40.76 13.35
CA LYS A 74 19.15 -41.78 13.37
C LYS A 74 17.85 -41.16 12.90
N SER A 75 17.34 -41.58 11.74
CA SER A 75 15.95 -41.29 11.38
C SER A 75 15.04 -41.82 12.49
N ASP A 76 13.98 -41.09 12.81
CA ASP A 76 12.94 -41.66 13.67
C ASP A 76 12.44 -42.97 13.06
N PRO A 77 12.06 -43.97 13.90
CA PRO A 77 11.30 -45.11 13.42
C PRO A 77 10.13 -44.57 12.60
N ASN A 78 9.84 -45.18 11.45
CA ASN A 78 8.73 -44.75 10.62
C ASN A 78 7.43 -45.13 11.34
N TYR A 79 6.97 -44.27 12.26
CA TYR A 79 5.78 -44.49 13.05
C TYR A 79 4.59 -44.59 12.10
N SER A 80 3.92 -45.73 12.13
CA SER A 80 2.80 -45.99 11.24
C SER A 80 1.62 -45.10 11.64
N LYS A 81 1.01 -44.41 10.68
CA LYS A 81 -0.27 -43.71 10.92
C LYS A 81 -1.49 -44.65 10.94
N SER A 82 -1.28 -45.92 10.58
CA SER A 82 -2.32 -46.95 10.60
C SER A 82 -2.66 -47.38 12.02
N TRP A 83 -3.94 -47.71 12.22
CA TRP A 83 -4.43 -48.31 13.45
C TRP A 83 -4.85 -49.76 13.20
N TYR A 84 -5.01 -50.54 14.27
CA TYR A 84 -5.45 -51.94 14.20
C TYR A 84 -6.81 -52.07 13.51
N ASP A 85 -6.90 -53.00 12.55
CA ASP A 85 -8.16 -53.35 11.88
C ASP A 85 -9.10 -54.10 12.84
N ARG A 86 -9.96 -53.36 13.55
CA ARG A 86 -10.90 -53.95 14.52
C ARG A 86 -11.94 -54.81 13.80
N GLY A 87 -11.98 -56.10 14.14
CA GLY A 87 -12.98 -57.04 13.62
C GLY A 87 -12.68 -57.59 12.22
N ALA A 88 -11.51 -57.31 11.66
CA ALA A 88 -11.06 -57.92 10.42
C ALA A 88 -10.81 -59.43 10.59
N LYS A 89 -11.38 -60.20 9.68
CA LYS A 89 -11.33 -61.66 9.64
C LYS A 89 -10.54 -62.08 8.40
N ILE A 90 -9.61 -63.01 8.56
CA ILE A 90 -8.76 -63.47 7.46
C ILE A 90 -9.35 -64.73 6.82
N TYR A 91 -9.46 -65.82 7.60
CA TYR A 91 -9.79 -67.14 7.08
C TYR A 91 -10.74 -67.88 8.02
N GLN A 92 -11.77 -68.51 7.46
CA GLN A 92 -12.69 -69.37 8.21
C GLN A 92 -12.49 -70.81 7.78
N ALA A 93 -12.19 -71.69 8.75
CA ALA A 93 -12.05 -73.12 8.50
C ALA A 93 -13.39 -73.84 8.68
N ASP A 94 -13.66 -74.85 7.84
CA ASP A 94 -14.86 -75.68 7.95
C ASP A 94 -14.72 -76.82 8.97
N ARG A 95 -13.47 -77.14 9.38
CA ARG A 95 -13.16 -78.19 10.36
C ARG A 95 -12.10 -77.73 11.35
N TYR A 96 -12.13 -78.32 12.54
CA TYR A 96 -11.18 -78.00 13.59
C TYR A 96 -9.75 -78.32 13.15
N ARG A 97 -8.85 -77.34 13.30
CA ARG A 97 -7.42 -77.48 13.02
C ARG A 97 -6.65 -77.76 14.31
N LYS A 98 -5.60 -78.59 14.22
CA LYS A 98 -4.74 -78.86 15.37
C LYS A 98 -4.02 -77.58 15.79
N GLY A 99 -4.13 -77.21 17.06
CA GLY A 99 -3.60 -75.95 17.60
C GLY A 99 -4.63 -74.82 17.67
N ALA A 100 -5.83 -75.01 17.12
CA ALA A 100 -6.91 -74.04 17.24
C ALA A 100 -7.53 -74.07 18.65
N CYS A 101 -8.15 -72.96 19.03
CA CYS A 101 -8.92 -72.84 20.26
C CYS A 101 -9.95 -73.97 20.38
N GLU A 102 -9.90 -74.71 21.48
CA GLU A 102 -10.80 -75.86 21.68
C GLU A 102 -12.28 -75.47 21.77
N ASN A 103 -12.57 -74.20 22.10
CA ASN A 103 -13.92 -73.67 22.24
C ASN A 103 -14.52 -73.25 20.89
N CYS A 104 -13.88 -72.31 20.18
CA CYS A 104 -14.40 -71.67 18.98
C CYS A 104 -13.76 -72.16 17.67
N GLY A 105 -12.58 -72.78 17.69
CA GLY A 105 -11.90 -73.28 16.50
C GLY A 105 -11.06 -72.28 15.71
N ALA A 106 -10.88 -71.04 16.20
CA ALA A 106 -9.93 -70.07 15.64
C ALA A 106 -8.49 -70.40 16.04
N MET A 107 -7.51 -70.11 15.18
CA MET A 107 -6.08 -70.37 15.41
C MET A 107 -5.34 -69.22 16.11
N THR A 108 -5.95 -68.04 16.21
CA THR A 108 -5.28 -66.82 16.68
C THR A 108 -5.11 -66.73 18.20
N HIS A 109 -5.88 -67.50 18.97
CA HIS A 109 -5.91 -67.40 20.42
C HIS A 109 -6.17 -68.75 21.10
N ASN A 110 -5.89 -68.81 22.41
CA ASN A 110 -6.10 -69.99 23.24
C ASN A 110 -7.52 -70.04 23.84
N LYS A 111 -7.93 -71.21 24.35
CA LYS A 111 -9.25 -71.40 25.01
C LYS A 111 -9.54 -70.40 26.13
N LYS A 112 -8.52 -70.01 26.90
CA LYS A 112 -8.65 -69.06 28.02
C LYS A 112 -8.88 -67.62 27.57
N SER A 113 -8.33 -67.24 26.42
CA SER A 113 -8.44 -65.90 25.83
C SER A 113 -9.51 -65.85 24.73
N CYS A 114 -10.41 -66.84 24.69
CA CYS A 114 -11.48 -66.96 23.71
C CYS A 114 -12.56 -65.91 24.01
N MET A 115 -12.86 -65.04 23.04
CA MET A 115 -13.93 -64.05 23.15
C MET A 115 -15.33 -64.67 22.99
N GLU A 116 -15.42 -65.83 22.34
CA GLU A 116 -16.67 -66.57 22.21
C GLU A 116 -17.09 -67.22 23.54
N ARG A 117 -18.40 -67.26 23.78
CA ARG A 117 -18.98 -67.83 24.99
C ARG A 117 -18.47 -69.27 25.22
N PRO A 118 -17.99 -69.63 26.44
CA PRO A 118 -17.55 -70.99 26.72
C PRO A 118 -18.64 -72.03 26.45
N ARG A 119 -18.38 -72.98 25.54
CA ARG A 119 -19.31 -74.04 25.16
C ARG A 119 -19.10 -75.27 26.04
N LYS A 120 -20.20 -75.98 26.36
CA LYS A 120 -20.15 -77.26 27.10
C LYS A 120 -19.38 -78.33 26.33
N MET A 121 -19.62 -78.42 25.03
CA MET A 121 -18.80 -79.18 24.07
C MET A 121 -18.23 -78.19 23.07
N GLY A 122 -16.91 -78.02 23.09
CA GLY A 122 -16.21 -77.07 22.22
C GLY A 122 -16.05 -77.57 20.78
N ALA A 123 -15.69 -76.65 19.88
CA ALA A 123 -15.48 -76.91 18.45
C ALA A 123 -14.49 -78.05 18.15
N LYS A 124 -13.55 -78.34 19.07
CA LYS A 124 -12.61 -79.48 18.95
C LYS A 124 -13.31 -80.83 18.83
N TRP A 125 -14.45 -81.00 19.50
CA TRP A 125 -15.17 -82.28 19.54
C TRP A 125 -16.35 -82.30 18.58
N THR A 126 -16.96 -81.14 18.31
CA THR A 126 -18.18 -81.05 17.50
C THR A 126 -17.93 -80.63 16.05
N ASN A 127 -16.79 -80.01 15.72
CA ASN A 127 -16.51 -79.38 14.41
C ASN A 127 -17.58 -78.37 13.94
N MET A 128 -18.49 -77.95 14.82
CA MET A 128 -19.61 -77.07 14.48
C MET A 128 -19.34 -75.64 14.91
N HIS A 129 -19.80 -74.67 14.10
CA HIS A 129 -19.68 -73.23 14.34
C HIS A 129 -18.24 -72.79 14.63
N ILE A 130 -17.36 -72.98 13.66
CA ILE A 130 -15.96 -72.55 13.73
C ILE A 130 -15.86 -71.05 13.47
N ALA A 131 -15.21 -70.35 14.40
CA ALA A 131 -14.96 -68.93 14.27
C ALA A 131 -13.86 -68.65 13.22
N PRO A 132 -13.97 -67.56 12.47
CA PRO A 132 -12.90 -67.10 11.58
C PRO A 132 -11.68 -66.64 12.38
N ASP A 133 -10.50 -66.79 11.78
CA ASP A 133 -9.23 -66.29 12.30
C ASP A 133 -9.17 -64.76 12.24
N GLU A 134 -8.70 -64.15 13.32
CA GLU A 134 -8.51 -62.70 13.47
C GLU A 134 -7.22 -62.22 12.79
N LYS A 135 -7.18 -60.96 12.37
CA LYS A 135 -5.94 -60.33 11.89
C LYS A 135 -5.09 -59.85 13.08
N ILE A 136 -3.90 -60.41 13.26
CA ILE A 136 -2.94 -59.96 14.29
C ILE A 136 -1.96 -59.00 13.64
N GLU A 137 -1.95 -57.75 14.10
CA GLU A 137 -1.03 -56.71 13.66
C GLU A 137 -0.21 -56.20 14.84
N SER A 138 0.96 -55.64 14.57
CA SER A 138 1.80 -54.99 15.58
C SER A 138 2.37 -53.70 15.00
N PHE A 139 2.13 -52.58 15.67
CA PHE A 139 2.60 -51.26 15.25
C PHE A 139 3.50 -50.64 16.32
N GLU A 140 4.56 -49.98 15.87
CA GLU A 140 5.34 -49.07 16.70
C GLU A 140 4.81 -47.65 16.50
N LEU A 141 4.35 -47.04 17.58
CA LEU A 141 3.73 -45.72 17.60
C LEU A 141 4.45 -44.83 18.62
N ASP A 142 4.41 -43.52 18.36
CA ASP A 142 4.83 -42.48 19.29
C ASP A 142 3.99 -42.46 20.58
N TYR A 143 4.45 -41.72 21.58
CA TYR A 143 3.71 -41.52 22.83
C TYR A 143 2.30 -40.94 22.58
N ASP A 144 2.22 -39.89 21.76
CA ASP A 144 0.95 -39.27 21.37
C ASP A 144 0.14 -40.22 20.47
N GLY A 145 0.80 -40.89 19.53
CA GLY A 145 0.17 -41.88 18.65
C GLY A 145 -0.50 -43.03 19.41
N LYS A 146 0.07 -43.51 20.53
CA LYS A 146 -0.57 -44.53 21.38
C LYS A 146 -1.78 -44.01 22.16
N ARG A 147 -1.80 -42.71 22.48
CA ARG A 147 -2.80 -42.07 23.35
C ARG A 147 -3.85 -41.27 22.60
N ASP A 148 -3.72 -41.18 21.28
CA ASP A 148 -4.71 -40.48 20.48
C ASP A 148 -6.08 -41.15 20.64
N ARG A 149 -7.03 -40.34 21.10
CA ARG A 149 -8.43 -40.75 21.30
C ARG A 149 -9.10 -41.12 19.99
N TRP A 150 -8.65 -40.52 18.88
CA TRP A 150 -9.22 -40.68 17.55
C TRP A 150 -8.54 -41.77 16.72
N ASN A 151 -7.74 -42.62 17.36
CA ASN A 151 -7.15 -43.80 16.73
C ASN A 151 -8.21 -44.74 16.14
N GLY A 152 -8.10 -44.99 14.82
CA GLY A 152 -9.05 -45.81 14.07
C GLY A 152 -10.39 -45.12 13.79
N TYR A 153 -10.43 -43.79 13.85
CA TYR A 153 -11.61 -43.02 13.44
C TYR A 153 -11.84 -43.11 11.94
N ASP A 154 -13.01 -43.58 11.54
CA ASP A 154 -13.45 -43.57 10.15
C ASP A 154 -14.05 -42.20 9.81
N ALA A 155 -13.41 -41.48 8.88
CA ALA A 155 -13.84 -40.17 8.42
C ALA A 155 -15.25 -40.18 7.80
N SER A 156 -15.71 -41.32 7.27
CA SER A 156 -17.06 -41.45 6.73
C SER A 156 -18.14 -41.23 7.80
N THR A 157 -17.86 -41.62 9.06
CA THR A 157 -18.81 -41.49 10.17
C THR A 157 -19.13 -40.05 10.53
N TYR A 158 -18.30 -39.09 10.09
CA TYR A 158 -18.54 -37.67 10.27
C TYR A 158 -19.79 -37.19 9.49
N SER A 159 -20.20 -37.91 8.43
CA SER A 159 -21.43 -37.60 7.68
C SER A 159 -22.66 -37.56 8.57
N ARG A 160 -22.76 -38.45 9.56
CA ARG A 160 -23.85 -38.47 10.54
C ARG A 160 -23.91 -37.18 11.36
N VAL A 161 -22.76 -36.56 11.65
CA VAL A 161 -22.74 -35.26 12.34
C VAL A 161 -23.28 -34.19 11.41
N ILE A 162 -22.85 -34.18 10.14
CA ILE A 162 -23.36 -33.25 9.12
C ILE A 162 -24.89 -33.37 8.98
N GLU A 163 -25.42 -34.58 8.81
CA GLU A 163 -26.87 -34.85 8.73
C GLU A 163 -27.64 -34.32 9.94
N GLN A 164 -27.06 -34.43 11.16
CA GLN A 164 -27.68 -33.89 12.37
C GLN A 164 -27.74 -32.36 12.37
N TYR A 165 -26.71 -31.68 11.87
CA TYR A 165 -26.70 -30.22 11.73
C TYR A 165 -27.65 -29.76 10.63
N GLU A 166 -27.69 -30.46 9.49
CA GLU A 166 -28.63 -30.18 8.40
C GLU A 166 -30.09 -30.30 8.86
N ALA A 167 -30.44 -31.38 9.59
CA ALA A 167 -31.77 -31.55 10.16
C ALA A 167 -32.13 -30.46 11.17
N ARG A 168 -31.16 -30.00 11.97
CA ARG A 168 -31.35 -28.86 12.89
C ARG A 168 -31.60 -27.56 12.13
N ASP A 169 -30.83 -27.29 11.08
CA ASP A 169 -30.98 -26.08 10.27
C ASP A 169 -32.29 -26.09 9.46
N GLU A 170 -32.76 -27.25 9.01
CA GLU A 170 -34.09 -27.43 8.44
C GLU A 170 -35.21 -27.14 9.43
N ALA A 171 -35.12 -27.67 10.66
CA ALA A 171 -36.09 -27.39 11.72
C ALA A 171 -36.11 -25.89 12.06
N ARG A 172 -34.94 -25.24 12.14
CA ARG A 172 -34.82 -23.79 12.34
C ARG A 172 -35.46 -23.00 11.20
N ARG A 173 -35.21 -23.38 9.94
CA ARG A 173 -35.83 -22.73 8.77
C ARG A 173 -37.35 -22.89 8.75
N LYS A 174 -37.88 -24.06 9.13
CA LYS A 174 -39.33 -24.29 9.24
C LYS A 174 -39.95 -23.42 10.33
N TYR A 175 -39.33 -23.39 11.51
CA TYR A 175 -39.76 -22.54 12.62
C TYR A 175 -39.82 -21.06 12.22
N LEU A 176 -38.78 -20.53 11.57
CA LEU A 176 -38.76 -19.13 11.09
C LEU A 176 -39.86 -18.85 10.06
N LYS A 177 -40.16 -19.80 9.17
CA LYS A 177 -41.27 -19.67 8.20
C LYS A 177 -42.63 -19.70 8.88
N GLU A 178 -42.84 -20.56 9.86
CA GLU A 178 -44.07 -20.62 10.65
C GLU A 178 -44.29 -19.32 11.43
N GLU A 179 -43.23 -18.76 12.03
CA GLU A 179 -43.28 -17.46 12.71
C GLU A 179 -43.62 -16.32 11.75
N GLN A 180 -43.06 -16.33 10.53
CA GLN A 180 -43.44 -15.36 9.49
C GLN A 180 -44.90 -15.47 9.07
N LEU A 181 -45.41 -16.69 8.87
CA LEU A 181 -46.81 -16.91 8.54
C LEU A 181 -47.73 -16.44 9.67
N ASN A 182 -47.41 -16.77 10.92
CA ASN A 182 -48.17 -16.28 12.09
C ASN A 182 -48.16 -14.74 12.16
N ASN A 183 -47.01 -14.09 11.91
CA ASN A 183 -46.94 -12.63 11.88
C ASN A 183 -47.76 -12.01 10.74
N LEU A 184 -47.78 -12.66 9.56
CA LEU A 184 -48.63 -12.23 8.44
C LEU A 184 -50.12 -12.43 8.75
N GLU A 185 -50.49 -13.53 9.41
CA GLU A 185 -51.86 -13.77 9.87
C GLU A 185 -52.29 -12.76 10.93
N GLU A 186 -51.42 -12.43 11.89
CA GLU A 186 -51.68 -11.36 12.86
C GLU A 186 -51.80 -9.98 12.20
N LYS A 187 -50.94 -9.65 11.21
CA LYS A 187 -51.05 -8.41 10.43
C LYS A 187 -52.36 -8.36 9.63
N ASN A 188 -52.76 -9.47 9.00
CA ASN A 188 -54.01 -9.56 8.25
C ASN A 188 -55.24 -9.45 9.16
N ASN A 189 -55.20 -10.05 10.37
CA ASN A 189 -56.26 -9.88 11.37
C ASN A 189 -56.32 -8.44 11.91
N LYS A 190 -55.18 -7.76 12.10
CA LYS A 190 -55.15 -6.33 12.50
C LYS A 190 -55.63 -5.39 11.39
N LYS A 191 -55.30 -5.66 10.12
CA LYS A 191 -55.82 -4.92 8.95
C LYS A 191 -57.33 -5.12 8.73
N ALA A 192 -57.96 -6.13 9.34
CA ALA A 192 -59.41 -6.34 9.28
C ALA A 192 -60.20 -5.50 10.30
N ASP A 193 -59.55 -4.96 11.35
CA ASP A 193 -60.19 -4.15 12.39
C ASP A 193 -59.92 -2.62 12.28
N GLU A 194 -58.98 -2.18 11.45
CA GLU A 194 -58.73 -0.76 11.14
C GLU A 194 -58.58 -0.52 9.63
N ASP A 195 -59.62 0.05 9.02
CA ASP A 195 -59.62 0.57 7.65
C ASP A 195 -58.79 1.88 7.62
N GLY A 196 -57.50 1.77 7.30
CA GLY A 196 -56.59 2.91 7.30
C GLY A 196 -55.17 2.59 6.79
N ASP A 197 -54.98 2.82 5.50
CA ASP A 197 -53.73 3.12 4.76
C ASP A 197 -52.39 3.07 5.55
N SER A 198 -51.50 2.14 5.18
CA SER A 198 -50.05 2.34 5.40
C SER A 198 -49.18 1.55 4.41
N ASN A 199 -48.17 2.26 3.92
CA ASN A 199 -47.23 1.94 2.85
C ASN A 199 -46.59 0.54 2.94
N ASP A 200 -46.41 -0.04 1.76
CA ASP A 200 -46.04 -1.42 1.48
C ASP A 200 -44.60 -1.48 0.92
N ASP A 201 -43.62 -0.98 1.67
CA ASP A 201 -42.22 -0.85 1.18
C ASP A 201 -41.12 -1.18 2.23
N ASP A 202 -41.41 -2.00 3.25
CA ASP A 202 -40.40 -2.44 4.25
C ASP A 202 -40.44 -3.95 4.56
N ASP A 203 -40.96 -4.79 3.65
CA ASP A 203 -41.14 -6.24 3.90
C ASP A 203 -39.93 -7.13 3.52
N ASP A 204 -38.80 -6.56 3.10
CA ASP A 204 -37.58 -7.32 2.75
C ASP A 204 -36.52 -7.41 3.88
N ASP A 205 -36.68 -6.70 5.01
CA ASP A 205 -35.61 -6.60 6.04
C ASP A 205 -35.74 -7.59 7.22
N PHE A 206 -36.89 -8.29 7.36
CA PHE A 206 -37.07 -9.24 8.48
C PHE A 206 -36.46 -10.64 8.24
N LEU A 207 -35.95 -10.91 7.03
CA LEU A 207 -35.37 -12.20 6.64
C LEU A 207 -33.86 -12.31 6.87
N LYS A 208 -33.20 -11.23 7.28
CA LYS A 208 -31.76 -11.19 7.61
C LYS A 208 -31.51 -10.73 9.05
N VAL A 209 -32.12 -11.41 10.01
CA VAL A 209 -31.55 -11.41 11.37
C VAL A 209 -30.30 -12.28 11.34
N ASP A 210 -29.21 -11.73 10.80
CA ASP A 210 -27.87 -12.22 11.09
C ASP A 210 -27.71 -12.13 12.62
N GLU A 211 -27.71 -13.27 13.33
CA GLU A 211 -27.43 -13.35 14.78
C GLU A 211 -26.08 -12.67 15.18
N ALA A 212 -25.26 -12.27 14.21
CA ALA A 212 -24.02 -11.52 14.40
C ALA A 212 -24.20 -9.98 14.44
N LYS A 213 -25.32 -9.43 13.95
CA LYS A 213 -25.64 -8.00 14.08
C LYS A 213 -26.64 -7.82 15.20
N VAL A 214 -26.11 -7.65 16.41
CA VAL A 214 -26.89 -7.03 17.49
C VAL A 214 -27.26 -5.64 17.00
N ASP A 215 -28.54 -5.47 16.71
CA ASP A 215 -29.20 -4.22 16.34
C ASP A 215 -28.71 -3.06 17.24
N GLU A 216 -27.86 -2.18 16.69
CA GLU A 216 -27.20 -1.10 17.44
C GLU A 216 -28.19 -0.08 18.00
N SER A 217 -29.45 -0.07 17.51
CA SER A 217 -30.53 0.76 18.02
C SER A 217 -30.93 0.42 19.47
N LYS A 218 -30.71 -0.83 19.92
CA LYS A 218 -31.02 -1.30 21.29
C LYS A 218 -29.90 -1.00 22.29
N GLN A 219 -28.78 -0.40 21.87
CA GLN A 219 -27.63 -0.05 22.72
C GLN A 219 -27.74 1.36 23.33
N MET A 220 -28.84 2.11 23.09
CA MET A 220 -29.02 3.47 23.64
C MET A 220 -29.66 3.49 25.05
N ASP A 221 -30.10 2.35 25.57
CA ASP A 221 -30.67 2.24 26.92
C ASP A 221 -29.57 1.98 27.97
N PHE A 222 -28.86 3.04 28.35
CA PHE A 222 -27.77 3.03 29.34
C PHE A 222 -28.22 2.72 30.79
N ALA A 223 -29.51 2.50 31.05
CA ALA A 223 -30.09 2.53 32.40
C ALA A 223 -30.43 1.17 33.02
N LYS A 224 -30.30 0.04 32.31
CA LYS A 224 -30.66 -1.28 32.87
C LYS A 224 -29.50 -2.26 32.80
N VAL A 225 -28.70 -2.29 33.86
CA VAL A 225 -27.65 -3.30 34.07
C VAL A 225 -28.30 -4.60 34.55
N GLU A 226 -28.73 -5.44 33.61
CA GLU A 226 -29.06 -6.83 33.92
C GLU A 226 -27.79 -7.68 34.06
N LYS A 227 -27.82 -8.59 35.04
CA LYS A 227 -26.69 -9.39 35.50
C LYS A 227 -26.28 -10.38 34.40
N ARG A 228 -25.16 -10.11 33.72
CA ARG A 228 -24.63 -10.96 32.64
C ARG A 228 -24.38 -12.40 33.08
N VAL A 229 -25.12 -13.33 32.48
CA VAL A 229 -24.87 -14.77 32.55
C VAL A 229 -23.65 -15.10 31.70
N ARG A 230 -22.61 -15.66 32.33
CA ARG A 230 -21.49 -16.29 31.61
C ARG A 230 -22.02 -17.55 30.93
N THR A 231 -22.13 -17.54 29.60
CA THR A 231 -22.25 -18.78 28.84
C THR A 231 -20.88 -19.47 28.81
N THR A 232 -20.88 -20.80 28.80
CA THR A 232 -19.69 -21.68 28.81
C THR A 232 -18.87 -21.64 27.51
N GLY A 233 -19.28 -20.81 26.53
CA GLY A 233 -18.68 -20.69 25.20
C GLY A 233 -17.83 -19.44 24.97
N GLY A 234 -17.43 -18.70 26.01
CA GLY A 234 -16.42 -17.62 25.90
C GLY A 234 -16.77 -16.42 25.02
N GLY A 235 -17.98 -16.35 24.44
CA GLY A 235 -18.49 -15.17 23.75
C GLY A 235 -19.04 -14.19 24.77
N SER A 236 -18.28 -13.14 25.09
CA SER A 236 -18.80 -12.02 25.87
C SER A 236 -19.94 -11.36 25.09
N THR A 237 -21.17 -11.55 25.52
CA THR A 237 -22.32 -10.81 25.00
C THR A 237 -22.20 -9.33 25.38
N GLY A 238 -21.93 -8.49 24.38
CA GLY A 238 -22.49 -7.14 24.30
C GLY A 238 -21.76 -5.93 24.89
N THR A 239 -20.46 -5.94 25.22
CA THR A 239 -19.73 -4.65 25.45
C THR A 239 -18.23 -4.64 25.10
N VAL A 240 -17.59 -5.77 24.78
CA VAL A 240 -16.16 -5.78 24.40
C VAL A 240 -16.09 -6.01 22.89
N ARG A 241 -16.20 -4.92 22.12
CA ARG A 241 -15.86 -4.98 20.70
C ARG A 241 -14.37 -5.33 20.60
N ASN A 242 -14.02 -6.23 19.69
CA ASN A 242 -12.61 -6.48 19.39
C ASN A 242 -11.99 -5.16 18.92
N LEU A 243 -10.90 -4.72 19.56
CA LEU A 243 -10.22 -3.47 19.20
C LEU A 243 -9.58 -3.53 17.80
N ARG A 244 -9.36 -4.74 17.27
CA ARG A 244 -8.88 -4.91 15.91
C ARG A 244 -10.01 -4.57 14.94
N ILE A 245 -9.78 -3.53 14.15
CA ILE A 245 -10.55 -3.18 12.95
C ILE A 245 -10.44 -4.34 11.97
N ARG A 246 -11.58 -4.85 11.48
CA ARG A 246 -11.64 -6.07 10.66
C ARG A 246 -11.43 -5.76 9.17
N GLU A 247 -11.73 -4.53 8.79
CA GLU A 247 -11.55 -3.93 7.48
C GLU A 247 -10.07 -3.78 7.12
N ASP A 248 -9.23 -3.50 8.12
CA ASP A 248 -7.79 -3.36 7.96
C ASP A 248 -7.10 -4.74 7.98
N THR A 249 -6.62 -5.16 6.81
CA THR A 249 -5.83 -6.39 6.69
C THR A 249 -4.44 -6.19 7.31
N ALA A 250 -3.94 -7.21 8.01
CA ALA A 250 -2.59 -7.16 8.55
C ALA A 250 -1.56 -7.26 7.41
N LYS A 251 -0.44 -6.53 7.51
CA LYS A 251 0.58 -6.45 6.46
C LYS A 251 1.06 -7.82 5.95
N TYR A 252 1.33 -8.78 6.84
CA TYR A 252 1.78 -10.14 6.48
C TYR A 252 0.68 -11.04 5.89
N LEU A 253 -0.56 -10.58 5.82
CA LEU A 253 -1.66 -11.27 5.15
C LEU A 253 -1.95 -10.70 3.75
N LEU A 254 -1.25 -9.62 3.35
CA LEU A 254 -1.37 -9.06 2.01
C LEU A 254 -0.86 -10.04 0.96
N ASN A 255 0.22 -10.76 1.27
CA ASN A 255 0.74 -11.87 0.47
C ASN A 255 1.08 -13.05 1.40
N LEU A 256 0.56 -14.25 1.07
CA LEU A 256 0.76 -15.48 1.86
C LEU A 256 1.96 -16.29 1.37
N ASP A 257 2.58 -15.90 0.26
CA ASP A 257 3.78 -16.54 -0.24
C ASP A 257 4.95 -16.32 0.74
N VAL A 258 5.67 -17.40 1.04
CA VAL A 258 6.76 -17.40 2.03
C VAL A 258 7.93 -16.50 1.61
N ASP A 259 8.14 -16.38 0.30
CA ASP A 259 9.23 -15.60 -0.31
C ASP A 259 8.82 -14.15 -0.65
N SER A 260 7.65 -13.70 -0.15
CA SER A 260 7.20 -12.32 -0.29
C SER A 260 7.99 -11.36 0.61
N ALA A 261 7.47 -10.15 0.84
CA ALA A 261 8.15 -9.16 1.67
C ALA A 261 8.26 -9.59 3.15
N TYR A 262 9.46 -9.49 3.70
CA TYR A 262 9.71 -9.80 5.12
C TYR A 262 8.95 -8.85 6.05
N TYR A 263 8.11 -9.42 6.90
CA TYR A 263 7.45 -8.74 8.01
C TYR A 263 8.19 -8.99 9.32
N ASP A 264 8.65 -7.94 9.99
CA ASP A 264 9.21 -8.04 11.34
C ASP A 264 8.09 -7.97 12.38
N PRO A 265 7.70 -9.08 13.04
CA PRO A 265 6.61 -9.07 14.02
C PRO A 265 6.96 -8.29 15.30
N LYS A 266 8.26 -8.04 15.57
CA LYS A 266 8.69 -7.31 16.76
C LYS A 266 8.34 -5.83 16.64
N THR A 267 8.78 -5.21 15.55
CA THR A 267 8.52 -3.79 15.27
C THR A 267 7.22 -3.56 14.50
N ARG A 268 6.58 -4.64 14.02
CA ARG A 268 5.39 -4.62 13.17
C ARG A 268 5.59 -3.83 11.88
N SER A 269 6.81 -3.88 11.33
CA SER A 269 7.19 -3.18 10.11
C SER A 269 7.37 -4.16 8.95
N MET A 270 6.97 -3.72 7.75
CA MET A 270 7.20 -4.43 6.49
C MET A 270 7.93 -3.46 5.57
N ARG A 271 9.15 -3.82 5.17
CA ARG A 271 10.03 -2.87 4.48
C ARG A 271 9.66 -2.74 3.00
N GLU A 272 9.70 -3.87 2.32
CA GLU A 272 9.42 -3.98 0.88
C GLU A 272 7.93 -4.09 0.60
N ASP A 273 7.55 -3.85 -0.65
CA ASP A 273 6.19 -4.08 -1.14
C ASP A 273 5.90 -5.60 -1.19
N PRO A 274 4.85 -6.10 -0.51
CA PRO A 274 4.46 -7.50 -0.57
C PRO A 274 3.92 -7.94 -1.94
N VAL A 275 3.46 -7.00 -2.79
CA VAL A 275 2.90 -7.30 -4.12
C VAL A 275 3.47 -6.31 -5.15
N PRO A 276 4.75 -6.44 -5.55
CA PRO A 276 5.39 -5.48 -6.45
C PRO A 276 4.76 -5.43 -7.85
N ASP A 277 4.26 -6.56 -8.35
CA ASP A 277 3.78 -6.69 -9.74
C ASP A 277 2.35 -6.17 -10.00
N SER A 278 1.57 -5.85 -8.96
CA SER A 278 0.22 -5.30 -9.15
C SER A 278 0.24 -3.80 -9.51
N ASP A 279 -0.89 -3.29 -10.00
CA ASP A 279 -1.03 -1.87 -10.38
C ASP A 279 -0.91 -0.96 -9.14
N PRO A 280 0.01 0.03 -9.12
CA PRO A 280 0.16 0.97 -7.99
C PRO A 280 -1.13 1.68 -7.55
N ASN A 281 -2.07 1.96 -8.47
CA ASN A 281 -3.29 2.69 -8.12
C ASN A 281 -4.30 1.83 -7.33
N GLU A 282 -4.23 0.51 -7.47
CA GLU A 282 -5.11 -0.44 -6.78
C GLU A 282 -4.50 -0.94 -5.47
N LYS A 283 -3.20 -0.70 -5.23
CA LYS A 283 -2.50 -1.11 -4.03
C LYS A 283 -2.91 -0.25 -2.84
N PHE A 284 -3.39 -0.91 -1.79
CA PHE A 284 -3.61 -0.27 -0.49
C PHE A 284 -2.29 0.02 0.25
N TYR A 285 -1.24 -0.78 0.01
CA TYR A 285 0.03 -0.71 0.73
C TYR A 285 1.22 -1.07 -0.16
N GLU A 286 2.18 -0.16 -0.29
CA GLU A 286 3.39 -0.30 -1.14
C GLU A 286 4.68 -0.52 -0.34
N GLY A 287 4.57 -0.89 0.95
CA GLY A 287 5.72 -1.06 1.85
C GLY A 287 6.06 0.20 2.68
N ASP A 288 6.69 -0.01 3.84
CA ASP A 288 7.05 1.09 4.73
C ASP A 288 8.21 1.95 4.16
N ASN A 289 9.04 1.39 3.28
CA ASN A 289 10.14 2.14 2.65
C ASN A 289 9.61 3.28 1.77
N GLN A 290 8.56 3.02 1.00
CA GLN A 290 7.92 4.01 0.15
C GLN A 290 7.31 5.15 0.99
N ASN A 291 6.56 4.79 2.04
CA ASN A 291 5.96 5.76 2.95
C ASN A 291 7.00 6.60 3.73
N ARG A 292 8.19 6.05 4.00
CA ARG A 292 9.30 6.78 4.64
C ARG A 292 9.99 7.76 3.70
N LEU A 293 9.92 7.51 2.39
CA LEU A 293 10.57 8.31 1.36
C LEU A 293 9.61 9.29 0.69
N SER A 294 8.31 9.26 0.95
CA SER A 294 7.33 10.12 0.27
C SER A 294 6.97 11.40 1.06
N GLY A 295 6.30 12.34 0.38
CA GLY A 295 5.77 13.57 0.97
C GLY A 295 6.84 14.56 1.44
N GLN A 296 6.59 15.20 2.59
CA GLN A 296 7.45 16.24 3.16
C GLN A 296 8.86 15.75 3.53
N ALA A 297 9.07 14.44 3.67
CA ALA A 297 10.38 13.87 3.94
C ALA A 297 11.38 14.17 2.81
N LEU A 298 10.94 14.17 1.54
CA LEU A 298 11.80 14.54 0.41
C LEU A 298 12.14 16.02 0.41
N GLU A 299 11.16 16.87 0.68
CA GLU A 299 11.37 18.32 0.75
C GLU A 299 12.36 18.66 1.87
N PHE A 300 12.19 18.04 3.04
CA PHE A 300 13.11 18.19 4.16
C PHE A 300 14.53 17.70 3.83
N LYS A 301 14.66 16.56 3.11
CA LYS A 301 15.97 16.09 2.63
C LYS A 301 16.63 17.07 1.67
N GLN A 302 15.89 17.61 0.70
CA GLN A 302 16.41 18.61 -0.24
C GLN A 302 16.84 19.88 0.49
N LEU A 303 16.06 20.31 1.48
CA LEU A 303 16.37 21.46 2.31
C LEU A 303 17.65 21.21 3.14
N ASN A 304 17.80 20.03 3.75
CA ASN A 304 19.02 19.65 4.47
C ASN A 304 20.26 19.66 3.55
N ILE A 305 20.15 19.11 2.34
CA ILE A 305 21.23 19.13 1.35
C ILE A 305 21.62 20.58 1.02
N HIS A 306 20.63 21.45 0.77
CA HIS A 306 20.88 22.87 0.53
C HIS A 306 21.57 23.56 1.72
N ALA A 307 21.16 23.26 2.95
CA ALA A 307 21.81 23.81 4.14
C ALA A 307 23.27 23.38 4.25
N TRP A 308 23.60 22.11 3.97
CA TRP A 308 24.98 21.63 3.93
C TRP A 308 25.80 22.30 2.82
N GLU A 309 25.26 22.40 1.61
CA GLU A 309 25.94 23.08 0.50
C GLU A 309 26.19 24.57 0.80
N ALA A 310 25.25 25.24 1.45
CA ALA A 310 25.39 26.64 1.82
C ALA A 310 26.40 26.84 2.96
N PHE A 311 26.44 25.90 3.91
CA PHE A 311 27.44 25.85 4.97
C PHE A 311 28.85 25.66 4.41
N GLU A 312 29.04 24.74 3.45
CA GLU A 312 30.32 24.56 2.75
C GLU A 312 30.76 25.83 1.98
N LYS A 313 29.80 26.62 1.48
CA LYS A 313 30.05 27.92 0.84
C LYS A 313 30.32 29.05 1.85
N GLY A 314 30.24 28.77 3.15
CA GLY A 314 30.53 29.73 4.23
C GLY A 314 29.32 30.53 4.72
N GLN A 315 28.09 30.13 4.40
CA GLN A 315 26.89 30.71 5.00
C GLN A 315 26.52 29.96 6.29
N ASP A 316 26.38 30.67 7.41
CA ASP A 316 25.92 30.08 8.67
C ASP A 316 24.42 29.80 8.64
N ILE A 317 24.06 28.65 8.06
CA ILE A 317 22.69 28.16 7.99
C ILE A 317 22.67 26.78 8.62
N HIS A 318 21.86 26.60 9.65
CA HIS A 318 21.71 25.31 10.33
C HIS A 318 20.25 24.97 10.53
N MET A 319 19.89 23.77 10.08
CA MET A 319 18.50 23.33 9.99
C MET A 319 17.80 23.21 11.33
N GLN A 320 18.47 22.64 12.32
CA GLN A 320 17.91 22.46 13.64
C GLN A 320 18.03 23.71 14.51
N ALA A 321 18.90 24.65 14.17
CA ALA A 321 19.16 25.84 14.99
C ALA A 321 18.27 27.02 14.56
N ALA A 322 18.14 27.23 13.25
CA ALA A 322 17.32 28.28 12.65
C ALA A 322 16.51 27.73 11.46
N PRO A 323 15.52 26.84 11.71
CA PRO A 323 14.76 26.17 10.65
C PRO A 323 14.01 27.14 9.74
N SER A 324 13.41 28.19 10.31
CA SER A 324 12.65 29.21 9.55
C SER A 324 13.55 30.02 8.62
N GLN A 325 14.76 30.36 9.07
CA GLN A 325 15.75 31.03 8.24
C GLN A 325 16.19 30.13 7.09
N ALA A 326 16.49 28.86 7.38
CA ALA A 326 16.89 27.89 6.37
C ALA A 326 15.79 27.65 5.32
N GLU A 327 14.52 27.55 5.75
CA GLU A 327 13.37 27.42 4.86
C GLU A 327 13.18 28.66 3.98
N LEU A 328 13.29 29.87 4.54
CA LEU A 328 13.16 31.11 3.79
C LEU A 328 14.26 31.23 2.72
N LEU A 329 15.50 30.92 3.10
CA LEU A 329 16.63 30.90 2.17
C LEU A 329 16.44 29.84 1.08
N PHE A 330 15.89 28.66 1.43
CA PHE A 330 15.59 27.62 0.45
C PHE A 330 14.46 28.01 -0.52
N LYS A 331 13.42 28.70 -0.04
CA LYS A 331 12.36 29.27 -0.91
C LYS A 331 12.94 30.31 -1.87
N ASN A 332 13.78 31.20 -1.37
CA ASN A 332 14.50 32.17 -2.20
C ASN A 332 15.39 31.47 -3.23
N TYR A 333 16.10 30.42 -2.82
CA TYR A 333 16.91 29.58 -3.70
C TYR A 333 16.08 28.92 -4.80
N LYS A 334 14.88 28.37 -4.49
CA LYS A 334 13.97 27.80 -5.50
C LYS A 334 13.58 28.84 -6.55
N VAL A 335 13.17 30.03 -6.12
CA VAL A 335 12.81 31.14 -7.04
C VAL A 335 14.00 31.55 -7.90
N ILE A 336 15.20 31.67 -7.31
CA ILE A 336 16.42 32.03 -8.05
C ILE A 336 16.79 30.92 -9.04
N LYS A 337 16.69 29.65 -8.63
CA LYS A 337 16.97 28.47 -9.46
C LYS A 337 16.06 28.42 -10.68
N ASP A 338 14.77 28.71 -10.52
CA ASP A 338 13.83 28.72 -11.64
C ASP A 338 14.06 29.89 -12.60
N LYS A 339 14.42 31.09 -12.08
CA LYS A 339 14.88 32.21 -12.91
C LYS A 339 16.14 31.84 -13.69
N LEU A 340 17.13 31.20 -13.05
CA LEU A 340 18.34 30.74 -13.72
C LEU A 340 18.03 29.66 -14.77
N LYS A 341 17.09 28.75 -14.52
CA LYS A 341 16.63 27.77 -15.52
C LYS A 341 15.99 28.45 -16.72
N ASN A 342 15.21 29.51 -16.53
CA ASN A 342 14.62 30.25 -17.64
C ASN A 342 15.68 31.01 -18.42
N ASN A 343 16.56 31.76 -17.74
CA ASN A 343 17.67 32.44 -18.40
C ASN A 343 18.57 31.46 -19.17
N THR A 344 18.86 30.28 -18.59
CA THR A 344 19.64 29.26 -19.31
C THR A 344 18.90 28.72 -20.53
N LYS A 345 17.58 28.45 -20.42
CA LYS A 345 16.75 28.09 -21.59
C LYS A 345 16.78 29.19 -22.66
N ASP A 346 16.62 30.45 -22.29
CA ASP A 346 16.63 31.59 -23.21
C ASP A 346 17.99 31.74 -23.89
N THR A 347 19.09 31.66 -23.12
CA THR A 347 20.45 31.70 -23.70
C THR A 347 20.75 30.51 -24.62
N ILE A 348 20.19 29.34 -24.33
CA ILE A 348 20.29 28.17 -25.22
C ILE A 348 19.47 28.41 -26.49
N MET A 349 18.27 28.97 -26.34
CA MET A 349 17.38 29.29 -27.46
C MET A 349 17.98 30.38 -28.37
N GLU A 350 18.63 31.40 -27.82
CA GLU A 350 19.34 32.43 -28.58
C GLU A 350 20.54 31.87 -29.35
N LYS A 351 21.31 30.95 -28.72
CA LYS A 351 22.52 30.39 -29.33
C LYS A 351 22.26 29.32 -30.37
N TYR A 352 21.23 28.50 -30.16
CA TYR A 352 20.97 27.31 -30.98
C TYR A 352 19.66 27.41 -31.78
N GLY A 353 18.85 28.45 -31.55
CA GLY A 353 17.54 28.61 -32.19
C GLY A 353 16.49 27.64 -31.65
N ASN A 354 15.23 27.93 -31.92
CA ASN A 354 14.13 27.00 -31.65
C ASN A 354 13.81 26.21 -32.92
N ALA A 355 14.15 24.92 -32.97
CA ALA A 355 13.86 24.07 -34.13
C ALA A 355 12.35 23.88 -34.42
N ALA A 356 11.48 24.20 -33.44
CA ALA A 356 10.04 24.10 -33.56
C ALA A 356 9.35 25.44 -33.93
N SER A 357 10.07 26.55 -33.98
CA SER A 357 9.50 27.81 -34.48
C SER A 357 9.51 27.80 -36.00
N GLU A 358 8.33 27.89 -36.64
CA GLU A 358 8.16 28.12 -38.09
C GLU A 358 8.54 29.56 -38.50
N GLU A 359 9.55 30.15 -37.87
CA GLU A 359 10.07 31.43 -38.33
C GLU A 359 10.80 31.20 -39.65
N ALA A 360 10.19 31.69 -40.74
CA ALA A 360 10.78 31.64 -42.05
C ALA A 360 12.12 32.38 -42.01
N LEU A 361 13.21 31.62 -42.15
CA LEU A 361 14.56 32.17 -42.27
C LEU A 361 14.54 33.34 -43.26
N PRO A 362 15.21 34.47 -42.96
CA PRO A 362 15.23 35.61 -43.85
C PRO A 362 15.70 35.16 -45.24
N ARG A 363 15.00 35.63 -46.28
CA ARG A 363 15.13 35.14 -47.67
C ARG A 363 16.56 35.15 -48.21
N GLU A 364 17.40 36.02 -47.66
CA GLU A 364 18.83 36.17 -47.95
C GLU A 364 19.66 34.94 -47.51
N LEU A 365 19.35 34.35 -46.35
CA LEU A 365 20.01 33.13 -45.86
C LEU A 365 19.50 31.88 -46.57
N LEU A 366 18.26 31.90 -47.07
CA LEU A 366 17.64 30.78 -47.78
C LEU A 366 18.19 30.61 -49.21
N LEU A 367 18.59 31.71 -49.85
CA LEU A 367 19.12 31.71 -51.23
C LEU A 367 20.66 31.77 -51.31
N GLY A 368 21.35 32.02 -50.19
CA GLY A 368 22.82 32.01 -50.12
C GLY A 368 23.53 33.06 -50.97
N GLN A 369 22.81 34.07 -51.47
CA GLN A 369 23.36 35.15 -52.29
C GLN A 369 23.39 36.46 -51.49
N SER A 370 24.59 36.92 -51.16
CA SER A 370 24.82 38.22 -50.50
C SER A 370 24.93 39.40 -51.48
N GLU A 371 24.88 39.12 -52.78
CA GLU A 371 25.09 40.12 -53.83
C GLU A 371 23.75 40.54 -54.43
N ARG A 372 23.38 41.79 -54.21
CA ARG A 372 22.20 42.42 -54.79
C ARG A 372 22.62 43.06 -56.11
N GLU A 373 22.25 42.46 -57.23
CA GLU A 373 22.60 42.97 -58.56
C GLU A 373 21.83 44.28 -58.83
N VAL A 374 22.56 45.41 -58.94
CA VAL A 374 22.00 46.72 -59.25
C VAL A 374 22.52 47.15 -60.61
N GLU A 375 21.64 47.17 -61.60
CA GLU A 375 21.99 47.58 -62.96
C GLU A 375 21.83 49.09 -63.11
N TYR A 376 22.91 49.78 -63.52
CA TYR A 376 22.92 51.21 -63.81
C TYR A 376 22.88 51.46 -65.31
N ASP A 377 22.04 52.40 -65.74
CA ASP A 377 22.07 52.95 -67.08
C ASP A 377 23.39 53.71 -67.33
N ARG A 378 23.74 53.96 -68.59
CA ARG A 378 24.94 54.72 -69.02
C ARG A 378 24.98 56.16 -68.45
N ALA A 379 23.85 56.65 -67.93
CA ALA A 379 23.69 57.92 -67.24
C ALA A 379 23.68 57.81 -65.70
N GLY A 380 23.99 56.63 -65.12
CA GLY A 380 24.06 56.41 -63.67
C GLY A 380 22.72 56.24 -62.96
N ARG A 381 21.61 56.07 -63.69
CA ARG A 381 20.27 55.82 -63.12
C ARG A 381 20.03 54.31 -62.97
N ILE A 382 19.50 53.89 -61.83
CA ILE A 382 19.24 52.48 -61.53
C ILE A 382 18.04 51.99 -62.36
N ILE A 383 18.21 50.92 -63.14
CA ILE A 383 17.17 50.33 -64.01
C ILE A 383 16.50 49.13 -63.32
N ARG A 384 17.27 48.34 -62.56
CA ARG A 384 16.81 47.15 -61.83
C ARG A 384 17.44 47.12 -60.44
N GLY A 385 16.64 46.75 -59.43
CA GLY A 385 17.08 46.62 -58.04
C GLY A 385 16.55 47.70 -57.09
N GLN A 386 15.74 48.66 -57.56
CA GLN A 386 15.14 49.67 -56.68
C GLN A 386 13.87 49.12 -56.02
N GLU A 387 13.88 49.02 -54.68
CA GLU A 387 12.68 48.73 -53.90
C GLU A 387 11.61 49.78 -54.18
N THR A 388 10.38 49.32 -54.42
CA THR A 388 9.23 50.20 -54.66
C THR A 388 8.96 51.03 -53.41
N SER A 389 9.45 52.26 -53.37
CA SER A 389 9.04 53.23 -52.36
C SER A 389 7.56 53.55 -52.57
N LEU A 390 6.73 53.28 -51.57
CA LEU A 390 5.32 53.67 -51.57
C LEU A 390 5.22 55.21 -51.75
N PRO A 391 4.46 55.72 -52.73
CA PRO A 391 4.34 57.16 -52.95
C PRO A 391 3.62 57.82 -51.78
N ARG A 392 4.26 58.83 -51.16
CA ARG A 392 3.61 59.69 -50.17
C ARG A 392 2.48 60.49 -50.83
N SER A 393 1.37 60.69 -50.12
CA SER A 393 0.22 61.40 -50.68
C SER A 393 0.52 62.89 -50.94
N LYS A 394 -0.33 63.56 -51.71
CA LYS A 394 -0.20 64.99 -52.09
C LYS A 394 -0.24 65.95 -50.89
N TYR A 395 -0.66 65.48 -49.73
CA TYR A 395 -0.78 66.28 -48.51
C TYR A 395 0.46 66.08 -47.63
N GLU A 396 0.89 67.14 -46.94
CA GLU A 396 1.95 67.04 -45.92
C GLU A 396 1.44 66.20 -44.75
N GLU A 397 1.69 64.91 -44.79
CA GLU A 397 1.48 63.98 -43.68
C GLU A 397 2.52 64.26 -42.58
N ASP A 398 2.17 63.98 -41.32
CA ASP A 398 3.05 64.13 -40.16
C ASP A 398 3.45 65.56 -39.76
N VAL A 399 2.66 66.57 -40.11
CA VAL A 399 2.82 67.93 -39.54
C VAL A 399 2.16 67.98 -38.17
N TYR A 400 2.97 67.79 -37.12
CA TYR A 400 2.53 67.89 -35.74
C TYR A 400 2.70 69.30 -35.19
N ILE A 401 1.61 69.87 -34.68
CA ILE A 401 1.59 71.21 -34.09
C ILE A 401 2.06 71.10 -32.63
N ASN A 402 2.86 72.05 -32.13
CA ASN A 402 3.18 72.25 -30.69
C ASN A 402 3.62 70.97 -29.90
N ASN A 403 4.57 70.20 -30.45
CA ASN A 403 5.18 68.99 -29.85
C ASN A 403 4.21 67.81 -29.58
N HIS A 404 3.06 67.77 -30.26
CA HIS A 404 2.23 66.57 -30.27
C HIS A 404 2.86 65.47 -31.16
N THR A 405 2.57 64.20 -30.90
CA THR A 405 2.99 63.07 -31.78
C THR A 405 1.83 62.56 -32.64
N THR A 406 0.68 63.21 -32.56
CA THR A 406 -0.56 62.83 -33.25
C THR A 406 -1.29 64.07 -33.72
N VAL A 407 -2.02 63.97 -34.83
CA VAL A 407 -2.78 65.09 -35.42
C VAL A 407 -4.02 65.41 -34.55
N TRP A 408 -4.46 66.67 -34.57
CA TRP A 408 -5.71 67.09 -33.93
C TRP A 408 -6.91 66.31 -34.50
N GLY A 409 -7.77 65.76 -33.63
CA GLY A 409 -8.88 64.89 -34.04
C GLY A 409 -8.54 63.39 -34.05
N SER A 410 -7.31 63.02 -33.67
CA SER A 410 -6.91 61.62 -33.45
C SER A 410 -7.53 60.97 -32.20
N TRP A 411 -8.21 61.75 -31.36
CA TRP A 411 -8.89 61.29 -30.15
C TRP A 411 -10.23 62.01 -29.96
N TRP A 412 -11.23 61.28 -29.46
CA TRP A 412 -12.59 61.77 -29.23
C TRP A 412 -13.11 61.27 -27.90
N ARG A 413 -13.66 62.18 -27.08
CA ARG A 413 -14.32 61.84 -25.82
C ARG A 413 -15.37 62.91 -25.47
N ASP A 414 -16.53 62.48 -24.98
CA ASP A 414 -17.58 63.34 -24.43
C ASP A 414 -17.94 64.54 -25.34
N HIS A 415 -18.15 64.31 -26.64
CA HIS A 415 -18.45 65.32 -27.66
C HIS A 415 -17.32 66.31 -28.00
N HIS A 416 -16.09 66.03 -27.58
CA HIS A 416 -14.93 66.87 -27.87
C HIS A 416 -13.83 66.09 -28.61
N TRP A 417 -13.27 66.72 -29.65
CA TRP A 417 -12.08 66.23 -30.36
C TRP A 417 -10.81 66.67 -29.62
N GLY A 418 -9.77 65.84 -29.68
CA GLY A 418 -8.49 66.14 -29.05
C GLY A 418 -7.31 65.40 -29.68
N TYR A 419 -6.15 65.52 -29.03
CA TYR A 419 -4.91 64.83 -29.42
C TYR A 419 -4.80 63.48 -28.69
N LYS A 420 -4.48 62.40 -29.40
CA LYS A 420 -4.31 61.05 -28.81
C LYS A 420 -3.11 60.97 -27.87
N CYS A 421 -2.04 61.72 -28.12
CA CYS A 421 -0.81 61.67 -27.33
C CYS A 421 -0.95 62.16 -25.88
N CYS A 422 -1.83 63.13 -25.62
CA CYS A 422 -1.99 63.71 -24.28
C CYS A 422 -3.45 63.89 -23.85
N LYS A 423 -4.42 63.42 -24.65
CA LYS A 423 -5.88 63.51 -24.43
C LYS A 423 -6.40 64.94 -24.17
N GLN A 424 -5.69 65.97 -24.66
CA GLN A 424 -6.13 67.36 -24.52
C GLN A 424 -7.18 67.71 -25.58
N THR A 425 -8.24 68.40 -25.16
CA THR A 425 -9.39 68.82 -25.97
C THR A 425 -9.32 70.29 -26.43
N ILE A 426 -8.17 70.95 -26.28
CA ILE A 426 -7.94 72.34 -26.74
C ILE A 426 -7.02 72.32 -27.96
N ARG A 427 -7.44 72.93 -29.08
CA ARG A 427 -6.64 72.97 -30.31
C ARG A 427 -5.45 73.92 -30.10
N ASN A 428 -4.26 73.51 -30.55
CA ASN A 428 -2.99 74.25 -30.42
C ASN A 428 -2.42 74.39 -28.99
N SER A 429 -2.88 73.60 -28.01
CA SER A 429 -2.17 73.50 -26.74
C SER A 429 -0.81 72.81 -26.89
N TYR A 430 0.10 72.99 -25.94
CA TYR A 430 1.35 72.23 -25.90
C TYR A 430 1.13 70.82 -25.35
N CYS A 431 1.80 69.83 -25.95
CA CYS A 431 1.70 68.44 -25.51
C CYS A 431 2.21 68.25 -24.08
N THR A 432 1.36 67.73 -23.20
CA THR A 432 1.69 67.38 -21.81
C THR A 432 2.12 65.91 -21.63
N GLY A 433 2.20 65.14 -22.71
CA GLY A 433 2.57 63.72 -22.69
C GLY A 433 1.67 62.87 -21.77
N SER A 434 2.25 61.77 -21.25
CA SER A 434 1.58 60.85 -20.30
C SER A 434 1.18 61.53 -18.99
N ALA A 435 1.98 62.49 -18.51
CA ALA A 435 1.70 63.21 -17.27
C ALA A 435 0.37 63.96 -17.30
N GLY A 436 -0.03 64.48 -18.47
CA GLY A 436 -1.33 65.12 -18.65
C GLY A 436 -2.52 64.15 -18.58
N ILE A 437 -2.31 62.89 -18.98
CA ILE A 437 -3.34 61.85 -18.91
C ILE A 437 -3.58 61.46 -17.46
N GLU A 438 -2.50 61.20 -16.72
CA GLU A 438 -2.55 60.86 -15.29
C GLU A 438 -3.18 61.99 -14.47
N ALA A 439 -2.81 63.25 -14.75
CA ALA A 439 -3.40 64.40 -14.07
C ALA A 439 -4.91 64.56 -14.37
N ALA A 440 -5.34 64.31 -15.61
CA ALA A 440 -6.75 64.36 -15.98
C ALA A 440 -7.55 63.23 -15.32
N GLU A 441 -7.00 62.01 -15.27
CA GLU A 441 -7.62 60.86 -14.60
C GLU A 441 -7.74 61.10 -13.08
N ALA A 442 -6.66 61.56 -12.44
CA ALA A 442 -6.67 61.94 -11.02
C ALA A 442 -7.68 63.06 -10.71
N ALA A 443 -7.81 64.07 -11.57
CA ALA A 443 -8.82 65.13 -11.41
C ALA A 443 -10.25 64.58 -11.51
N THR A 444 -10.51 63.62 -12.42
CA THR A 444 -11.82 62.97 -12.52
C THR A 444 -12.13 62.08 -11.31
N GLU A 445 -11.14 61.39 -10.75
CA GLU A 445 -11.29 60.61 -9.53
C GLU A 445 -11.56 61.50 -8.31
N LEU A 446 -10.87 62.63 -8.19
CA LEU A 446 -11.12 63.62 -7.14
C LEU A 446 -12.53 64.22 -7.24
N LEU A 447 -13.03 64.51 -8.44
CA LEU A 447 -14.41 64.97 -8.65
C LEU A 447 -15.43 63.91 -8.23
N LYS A 448 -15.22 62.65 -8.60
CA LYS A 448 -16.08 61.53 -8.18
C LYS A 448 -16.06 61.35 -6.66
N ALA A 449 -14.89 61.44 -6.04
CA ALA A 449 -14.74 61.34 -4.58
C ALA A 449 -15.45 62.50 -3.85
N ASN A 450 -15.40 63.71 -4.40
CA ASN A 450 -16.10 64.86 -3.84
C ASN A 450 -17.62 64.74 -3.99
N MET A 451 -18.12 64.24 -5.13
CA MET A 451 -19.54 63.94 -5.33
C MET A 451 -20.03 62.88 -4.32
N ALA A 452 -19.29 61.79 -4.16
CA ALA A 452 -19.64 60.74 -3.20
C ALA A 452 -19.63 61.23 -1.74
N ARG A 453 -18.69 62.12 -1.38
CA ARG A 453 -18.69 62.78 -0.04
C ARG A 453 -19.91 63.67 0.17
N LYS A 454 -20.34 64.39 -0.86
CA LYS A 454 -21.54 65.24 -0.81
C LYS A 454 -22.80 64.39 -0.65
N GLU A 455 -22.94 63.33 -1.45
CA GLU A 455 -24.07 62.38 -1.36
C GLU A 455 -24.13 61.68 0.00
N ALA A 456 -22.97 61.30 0.57
CA ALA A 456 -22.90 60.70 1.89
C ALA A 456 -23.33 61.69 3.00
N ALA A 457 -22.98 62.96 2.88
CA ALA A 457 -23.39 64.00 3.83
C ALA A 457 -24.90 64.30 3.75
N GLU A 458 -25.47 64.36 2.54
CA GLU A 458 -26.91 64.55 2.32
C GLU A 458 -27.71 63.33 2.85
N GLY A 459 -27.25 62.10 2.58
CA GLY A 459 -27.86 60.88 3.11
C GLY A 459 -27.69 60.69 4.63
N GLN A 460 -26.77 61.40 5.28
CA GLN A 460 -26.63 61.42 6.73
C GLN A 460 -27.61 62.42 7.38
N TYR A 461 -27.90 63.53 6.68
CA TYR A 461 -28.97 64.46 7.06
C TYR A 461 -30.34 63.80 7.00
N ASP A 462 -30.65 63.06 5.93
CA ASP A 462 -31.94 62.36 5.78
C ASP A 462 -32.12 61.24 6.81
N ARG A 463 -31.05 60.50 7.13
CA ARG A 463 -31.08 59.47 8.18
C ARG A 463 -31.31 60.07 9.56
N ASN A 464 -30.62 61.16 9.89
CA ASN A 464 -30.80 61.86 11.16
C ASN A 464 -32.23 62.45 11.30
N PHE A 465 -32.79 62.95 10.20
CA PHE A 465 -34.17 63.46 10.17
C PHE A 465 -35.19 62.33 10.39
N HIS A 466 -34.95 61.14 9.83
CA HIS A 466 -35.86 60.00 9.99
C HIS A 466 -35.77 59.35 11.39
N THR A 467 -34.57 59.31 12.00
CA THR A 467 -34.40 58.85 13.39
C THR A 467 -35.04 59.79 14.42
N LEU A 468 -35.01 61.10 14.18
CA LEU A 468 -35.71 62.08 15.05
C LEU A 468 -37.23 61.89 15.01
N GLN A 469 -37.80 61.60 13.83
CA GLN A 469 -39.24 61.30 13.71
C GLN A 469 -39.68 59.98 14.38
N GLN A 470 -38.77 59.01 14.55
CA GLN A 470 -39.09 57.76 15.24
C GLN A 470 -39.04 57.91 16.77
N LEU A 471 -38.17 58.77 17.31
CA LEU A 471 -38.09 59.06 18.75
C LEU A 471 -39.27 59.91 19.25
N ASP A 472 -39.87 60.76 18.42
CA ASP A 472 -41.08 61.52 18.76
C ASP A 472 -42.39 60.68 18.71
N ARG A 473 -42.30 59.39 18.30
CA ARG A 473 -43.45 58.47 18.20
C ARG A 473 -43.43 57.32 19.22
N SER A 474 -42.48 57.32 20.16
CA SER A 474 -42.40 56.43 21.32
C SER A 474 -42.45 57.25 22.59
#